data_AF-W9CN32-F1
#
_entry.id   AF-W9CN32-F1
#
_cell.length_a   1.000
_cell.length_b   1.000
_cell.length_c   1.000
_cell.angle_alpha   90.00
_cell.angle_beta   90.00
_cell.angle_gamma   90.00
#
_symmetry.space_group_name_H-M   'P 1'
#
loop_
_entity.id
_entity.type
_entity.pdbx_description
1 polymer ?
#
loop_
_entity_poly.entity_id
_entity_poly.type
_entity_poly.pdbx_seq_one_letter_code
_entity_poly.pdbx_strand_id
1 'polypeptide(L)'
;MRLEQLNGKRGRIFGVIHFSTLIALLGGSTLVAGASGSDIAPLVERADCTFTSAANAKASKTTCSTIILSSIVVPAGITLDLTGLNAGTKVIFQGHTTFGYSEWKGPLVSISGKDITVSGASGNSIDGGARWWDGLGSNVSKGKGKVKPKFFAAHKSLV
;
A
#
# COMPACT_ATOMS: atom_id res chain seq x y z
N MET A 1 46.07 1.32 20.33
CA MET A 1 46.69 2.49 20.98
C MET A 1 45.86 3.71 20.62
N ARG A 2 45.42 4.40 21.67
CA ARG A 2 44.51 5.54 21.72
C ARG A 2 45.07 6.75 20.98
N LEU A 3 44.20 7.61 20.42
CA LEU A 3 44.10 9.04 20.76
C LEU A 3 42.98 9.73 19.97
N GLU A 4 41.88 9.93 20.70
CA GLU A 4 40.91 11.00 20.54
C GLU A 4 41.62 12.36 20.33
N GLN A 5 41.12 13.18 19.43
CA GLN A 5 41.46 14.61 19.39
C GLN A 5 40.19 15.43 19.59
N LEU A 6 40.16 16.07 20.76
CA LEU A 6 39.22 17.08 21.20
C LEU A 6 39.62 18.41 20.57
N ASN A 7 38.68 19.18 20.03
CA ASN A 7 38.89 20.61 19.82
C ASN A 7 37.74 21.40 20.43
N GLY A 8 38.01 21.98 21.59
CA GLY A 8 37.13 22.90 22.28
C GLY A 8 37.25 24.31 21.69
N LYS A 9 36.13 25.03 21.67
CA LYS A 9 36.16 26.49 21.57
C LYS A 9 35.36 27.10 22.71
N ARG A 10 36.11 27.83 23.54
CA ARG A 10 35.68 28.61 24.70
C ARG A 10 34.79 29.77 24.25
N GLY A 11 33.66 29.96 24.95
CA GLY A 11 32.91 31.21 25.00
C GLY A 11 32.54 31.49 26.45
N ARG A 12 33.33 32.35 27.12
CA ARG A 12 33.00 32.92 28.43
C ARG A 12 32.16 34.17 28.19
N ILE A 13 31.00 34.28 28.81
CA ILE A 13 30.43 35.59 29.14
C ILE A 13 29.90 35.52 30.58
N PHE A 14 30.51 36.37 31.41
CA PHE A 14 30.16 36.68 32.78
C PHE A 14 28.78 37.33 32.86
N GLY A 15 27.99 37.00 33.88
CA GLY A 15 26.74 37.68 34.18
C GLY A 15 26.01 37.05 35.36
N VAL A 16 26.58 37.17 36.56
CA VAL A 16 25.87 36.91 37.81
C VAL A 16 25.04 38.16 38.11
N ILE A 17 23.71 38.03 38.17
CA ILE A 17 22.86 38.96 38.90
C ILE A 17 21.78 38.17 39.64
N HIS A 18 21.96 38.13 40.95
CA HIS A 18 21.02 37.65 41.95
C HIS A 18 19.82 38.61 42.02
N PHE A 19 18.60 38.11 41.90
CA PHE A 19 17.43 38.71 42.54
C PHE A 19 16.49 37.60 43.02
N SER A 20 16.47 37.45 44.35
CA SER A 20 15.51 36.64 45.10
C SER A 20 14.12 37.26 45.03
N THR A 21 13.14 36.47 44.61
CA THR A 21 11.76 36.57 45.10
C THR A 21 11.16 35.17 45.17
N LEU A 22 11.03 34.66 46.40
CA LEU A 22 10.15 33.54 46.73
C LEU A 22 8.70 33.99 46.54
N ILE A 23 7.96 33.34 45.65
CA ILE A 23 6.49 33.38 45.65
C ILE A 23 6.02 31.96 45.94
N ALA A 24 5.60 31.74 47.19
CA ALA A 24 4.85 30.58 47.62
C ALA A 24 3.36 30.84 47.39
N LEU A 25 2.71 30.02 46.57
CA LEU A 25 1.24 29.94 46.50
C LEU A 25 0.84 28.46 46.54
N LEU A 26 0.26 28.08 47.68
CA LEU A 26 -0.48 26.84 47.86
C LEU A 26 -1.79 26.95 47.07
N GLY A 27 -2.04 26.00 46.18
CA GLY A 27 -3.29 25.86 45.47
C GLY A 27 -3.41 24.44 44.95
N GLY A 28 -3.94 23.54 45.80
CA GLY A 28 -4.24 22.17 45.42
C GLY A 28 -5.38 22.13 44.41
N SER A 29 -5.17 21.43 43.30
CA SER A 29 -6.23 21.03 42.37
C SER A 29 -5.88 19.66 41.83
N THR A 30 -6.46 18.62 42.43
CA THR A 30 -6.37 17.25 41.92
C THR A 30 -7.25 17.14 40.69
N LEU A 31 -6.63 17.20 39.52
CA LEU A 31 -7.29 16.89 38.26
C LEU A 31 -7.43 15.36 38.21
N VAL A 32 -8.67 14.84 38.26
CA VAL A 32 -8.95 13.43 38.02
C VAL A 32 -8.72 13.17 36.52
N ALA A 33 -7.61 12.52 36.19
CA ALA A 33 -7.35 12.01 34.85
C ALA A 33 -8.14 10.70 34.64
N GLY A 34 -9.43 10.83 34.36
CA GLY A 34 -10.25 9.77 33.80
C GLY A 34 -10.39 9.96 32.30
N ALA A 35 -9.55 9.31 31.51
CA ALA A 35 -9.82 9.07 30.10
C ALA A 35 -9.27 7.69 29.74
N SER A 36 -10.19 6.83 29.32
CA SER A 36 -9.98 5.53 28.71
C SER A 36 -8.75 5.52 27.83
N GLY A 37 -7.91 4.49 28.01
CA GLY A 37 -6.95 4.08 26.99
C GLY A 37 -7.71 3.71 25.73
N SER A 38 -8.00 4.70 24.90
CA SER A 38 -8.23 4.48 23.49
C SER A 38 -6.87 4.08 22.96
N ASP A 39 -6.73 2.83 22.54
CA ASP A 39 -5.64 2.40 21.68
C ASP A 39 -5.64 3.33 20.45
N ILE A 40 -4.91 4.44 20.53
CA ILE A 40 -4.55 5.22 19.35
C ILE A 40 -3.55 4.33 18.64
N ALA A 41 -4.08 3.43 17.81
CA ALA A 41 -3.29 2.85 16.74
C ALA A 41 -2.55 4.03 16.08
N PRO A 42 -1.22 3.96 15.92
CA PRO A 42 -0.49 5.07 15.34
C PRO A 42 -1.18 5.39 14.02
N LEU A 43 -1.60 6.65 13.86
CA LEU A 43 -2.05 7.20 12.58
C LEU A 43 -0.81 7.22 11.68
N VAL A 44 -0.41 6.04 11.20
CA VAL A 44 0.47 5.92 10.05
C VAL A 44 -0.32 6.59 8.95
N GLU A 45 0.13 7.77 8.53
CA GLU A 45 -0.30 8.40 7.29
C GLU A 45 -0.11 7.36 6.20
N ARG A 46 -1.17 6.62 5.88
CA ARG A 46 -1.10 5.61 4.85
C ARG A 46 -1.13 6.36 3.53
N ALA A 47 -0.01 6.30 2.82
CA ALA A 47 0.20 7.02 1.59
C ALA A 47 -0.66 6.46 0.45
N ASP A 48 -1.07 7.36 -0.44
CA ASP A 48 -1.57 7.01 -1.76
C ASP A 48 -0.39 6.65 -2.66
N CYS A 49 -0.41 5.45 -3.25
CA CYS A 49 0.64 4.94 -4.09
C CYS A 49 0.17 4.82 -5.52
N THR A 50 0.89 5.41 -6.47
CA THR A 50 0.65 5.19 -7.90
C THR A 50 1.72 4.27 -8.48
N PHE A 51 1.29 3.16 -9.07
CA PHE A 51 2.16 2.19 -9.72
C PHE A 51 1.90 2.14 -11.23
N THR A 52 2.98 2.17 -12.00
CA THR A 52 2.98 1.94 -13.45
C THR A 52 3.54 0.57 -13.83
N SER A 53 3.92 -0.24 -12.83
CA SER A 53 4.42 -1.61 -13.04
C SER A 53 3.81 -2.60 -12.04
N ALA A 54 3.52 -3.81 -12.52
CA ALA A 54 2.98 -4.88 -11.68
C ALA A 54 3.96 -5.32 -10.58
N ALA A 55 5.27 -5.27 -10.85
CA ALA A 55 6.32 -5.63 -9.89
C ALA A 55 6.36 -4.68 -8.69
N ASN A 56 6.32 -3.36 -8.93
CA ASN A 56 6.34 -2.37 -7.85
C ASN A 56 5.03 -2.41 -7.05
N ALA A 57 3.90 -2.58 -7.73
CA ALA A 57 2.61 -2.78 -7.05
C ALA A 57 2.66 -3.98 -6.10
N LYS A 58 3.19 -5.13 -6.56
CA LYS A 58 3.33 -6.33 -5.72
C LYS A 58 4.27 -6.11 -4.53
N ALA A 59 5.38 -5.41 -4.73
CA ALA A 59 6.40 -5.19 -3.70
C ALA A 59 5.92 -4.24 -2.59
N SER A 60 5.09 -3.24 -2.92
CA SER A 60 4.71 -2.15 -2.01
C SER A 60 3.22 -2.12 -1.65
N LYS A 61 2.41 -3.09 -2.09
CA LYS A 61 0.95 -3.12 -1.85
C LYS A 61 0.51 -3.03 -0.38
N THR A 62 1.35 -3.44 0.57
CA THR A 62 1.03 -3.38 2.01
C THR A 62 1.49 -2.09 2.70
N THR A 63 2.15 -1.17 1.99
CA THR A 63 2.53 0.13 2.55
C THR A 63 1.51 1.22 2.26
N CYS A 64 0.52 0.93 1.41
CA CYS A 64 -0.42 1.90 0.85
C CYS A 64 -1.84 1.69 1.40
N SER A 65 -2.58 2.77 1.62
CA SER A 65 -4.04 2.73 1.84
C SER A 65 -4.81 2.81 0.52
N THR A 66 -4.29 3.59 -0.42
CA THR A 66 -4.82 3.70 -1.78
C THR A 66 -3.74 3.24 -2.77
N ILE A 67 -4.13 2.36 -3.67
CA ILE A 67 -3.29 1.81 -4.73
C ILE A 67 -3.91 2.25 -6.06
N ILE A 68 -3.24 3.16 -6.76
CA ILE A 68 -3.61 3.57 -8.12
C ILE A 68 -2.74 2.78 -9.10
N LEU A 69 -3.38 2.00 -9.96
CA LEU A 69 -2.72 1.24 -11.01
C LEU A 69 -2.87 2.00 -12.32
N SER A 70 -1.82 2.72 -12.73
CA SER A 70 -1.86 3.61 -13.88
C SER A 70 -1.28 2.94 -15.13
N SER A 71 -2.15 2.56 -16.06
CA SER A 71 -1.82 1.98 -17.37
C SER A 71 -0.79 0.85 -17.30
N ILE A 72 -0.95 -0.07 -16.35
CA ILE A 72 0.01 -1.16 -16.13
C ILE A 72 -0.01 -2.14 -17.30
N VAL A 73 1.18 -2.47 -17.80
CA VAL A 73 1.40 -3.59 -18.71
C VAL A 73 1.93 -4.77 -17.90
N VAL A 74 1.06 -5.75 -17.65
CA VAL A 74 1.42 -6.96 -16.89
C VAL A 74 2.17 -7.93 -17.81
N PRO A 75 3.33 -8.45 -17.43
CA PRO A 75 4.08 -9.41 -18.25
C PRO A 75 3.29 -10.68 -18.60
N ALA A 76 3.68 -11.35 -19.69
CA ALA A 76 3.04 -12.58 -20.13
C ALA A 76 3.16 -13.70 -19.09
N GLY A 77 2.07 -14.42 -18.83
CA GLY A 77 2.08 -15.57 -17.92
C GLY A 77 2.21 -15.24 -16.44
N ILE A 78 2.07 -13.96 -16.07
CA ILE A 78 2.19 -13.49 -14.67
C ILE A 78 0.90 -12.81 -14.22
N THR A 79 0.58 -12.96 -12.93
CA THR A 79 -0.57 -12.33 -12.28
C THR A 79 -0.21 -10.93 -11.79
N LEU A 80 -1.11 -9.95 -12.00
CA LEU A 80 -1.15 -8.72 -11.22
C LEU A 80 -1.59 -9.06 -9.79
N ASP A 81 -0.60 -9.30 -8.93
CA ASP A 81 -0.80 -9.84 -7.59
C ASP A 81 -0.94 -8.74 -6.53
N LEU A 82 -2.20 -8.45 -6.21
CA LEU A 82 -2.65 -7.59 -5.12
C LEU A 82 -3.33 -8.43 -4.02
N THR A 83 -2.86 -9.65 -3.78
CA THR A 83 -3.32 -10.46 -2.64
C THR A 83 -2.70 -9.97 -1.33
N GLY A 84 -3.40 -10.18 -0.21
CA GLY A 84 -2.89 -9.83 1.12
C GLY A 84 -2.81 -8.32 1.37
N LEU A 85 -3.75 -7.55 0.82
CA LEU A 85 -3.86 -6.13 1.12
C LEU A 85 -4.27 -5.91 2.57
N ASN A 86 -3.83 -4.79 3.14
CA ASN A 86 -4.28 -4.37 4.45
C ASN A 86 -5.78 -4.10 4.45
N ALA A 87 -6.41 -4.25 5.62
CA ALA A 87 -7.82 -3.93 5.78
C ALA A 87 -8.13 -2.49 5.33
N GLY A 88 -9.23 -2.31 4.59
CA GLY A 88 -9.70 -1.01 4.12
C GLY A 88 -8.97 -0.45 2.90
N THR A 89 -8.07 -1.21 2.26
CA THR A 89 -7.30 -0.72 1.11
C THR A 89 -8.20 -0.43 -0.09
N LYS A 90 -7.97 0.70 -0.76
CA LYS A 90 -8.63 1.08 -2.01
C LYS A 90 -7.72 0.78 -3.20
N VAL A 91 -8.24 0.13 -4.22
CA VAL A 91 -7.54 -0.16 -5.48
C VAL A 91 -8.27 0.54 -6.61
N ILE A 92 -7.57 1.41 -7.35
CA ILE A 92 -8.13 2.22 -8.43
C ILE A 92 -7.39 1.88 -9.72
N PHE A 93 -8.09 1.34 -10.71
CA PHE A 93 -7.56 1.16 -12.05
C PHE A 93 -7.69 2.46 -12.85
N GLN A 94 -6.57 2.97 -13.36
CA GLN A 94 -6.51 4.21 -14.15
C GLN A 94 -5.90 3.94 -15.53
N GLY A 95 -6.46 4.54 -16.57
CA GLY A 95 -6.00 4.36 -17.95
C GLY A 95 -6.20 2.93 -18.44
N HIS A 96 -5.26 2.41 -19.22
CA HIS A 96 -5.39 1.14 -19.93
C HIS A 96 -4.47 0.07 -19.35
N THR A 97 -5.04 -0.86 -18.58
CA THR A 97 -4.29 -2.02 -18.09
C THR A 97 -4.30 -3.13 -19.13
N THR A 98 -3.13 -3.67 -19.48
CA THR A 98 -3.00 -4.75 -20.48
C THR A 98 -2.14 -5.90 -19.94
N PHE A 99 -2.19 -7.06 -20.61
CA PHE A 99 -1.46 -8.26 -20.22
C PHE A 99 -0.60 -8.78 -21.37
N GLY A 100 0.53 -9.40 -21.11
CA GLY A 100 1.26 -10.17 -22.13
C GLY A 100 0.50 -11.44 -22.52
N TYR A 101 0.69 -11.92 -23.76
CA TYR A 101 0.05 -13.14 -24.23
C TYR A 101 0.87 -14.37 -23.79
N SER A 102 0.19 -15.33 -23.17
CA SER A 102 0.71 -16.66 -22.85
C SER A 102 -0.46 -17.62 -22.71
N GLU A 103 -0.30 -18.89 -23.05
CA GLU A 103 -1.32 -19.92 -22.84
C GLU A 103 -1.15 -20.55 -21.45
N TRP A 104 -1.90 -20.02 -20.48
CA TRP A 104 -1.78 -20.40 -19.07
C TRP A 104 -3.11 -20.26 -18.35
N LYS A 105 -3.22 -20.85 -17.14
CA LYS A 105 -4.48 -20.93 -16.40
C LYS A 105 -4.85 -19.65 -15.63
N GLY A 106 -3.91 -18.70 -15.50
CA GLY A 106 -4.13 -17.47 -14.75
C GLY A 106 -4.16 -17.67 -13.22
N PRO A 107 -4.71 -16.69 -12.47
CA PRO A 107 -5.50 -15.55 -12.95
C PRO A 107 -4.65 -14.39 -13.51
N LEU A 108 -5.24 -13.53 -14.35
CA LEU A 108 -4.61 -12.29 -14.81
C LEU A 108 -4.49 -11.27 -13.67
N VAL A 109 -5.54 -11.09 -12.88
CA VAL A 109 -5.58 -10.21 -11.70
C VAL A 109 -5.99 -11.02 -10.48
N SER A 110 -5.32 -10.82 -9.35
CA SER A 110 -5.70 -11.43 -8.07
C SER A 110 -5.68 -10.40 -6.96
N ILE A 111 -6.83 -10.19 -6.31
CA ILE A 111 -7.00 -9.27 -5.18
C ILE A 111 -7.54 -10.04 -3.97
N SER A 112 -6.97 -9.78 -2.79
CA SER A 112 -7.52 -10.28 -1.53
C SER A 112 -7.17 -9.38 -0.35
N GLY A 113 -8.00 -9.40 0.68
CA GLY A 113 -7.87 -8.60 1.89
C GLY A 113 -9.23 -8.42 2.56
N LYS A 114 -9.26 -7.73 3.70
CA LYS A 114 -10.50 -7.40 4.41
C LYS A 114 -10.98 -6.01 4.00
N ASP A 115 -12.28 -5.82 3.79
CA ASP A 115 -12.88 -4.50 3.51
C ASP A 115 -12.23 -3.76 2.32
N ILE A 116 -11.92 -4.49 1.24
CA ILE A 116 -11.23 -3.94 0.07
C ILE A 116 -12.22 -3.28 -0.88
N THR A 117 -11.92 -2.06 -1.31
CA THR A 117 -12.69 -1.36 -2.35
C THR A 117 -11.90 -1.39 -3.66
N VAL A 118 -12.52 -1.85 -4.75
CA VAL A 118 -11.92 -1.83 -6.09
C VAL A 118 -12.78 -0.96 -6.99
N SER A 119 -12.17 0.01 -7.67
CA SER A 119 -12.86 0.92 -8.59
C SER A 119 -12.02 1.21 -9.85
N GLY A 120 -12.67 1.82 -10.84
CA GLY A 120 -12.02 2.36 -12.03
C GLY A 120 -12.14 3.88 -12.07
N ALA A 121 -11.06 4.57 -12.43
CA ALA A 121 -11.12 5.98 -12.77
C ALA A 121 -11.89 6.19 -14.08
N SER A 122 -12.39 7.41 -14.32
CA SER A 122 -13.11 7.72 -15.58
C SER A 122 -12.27 7.35 -16.80
N GLY A 123 -12.88 6.63 -17.75
CA GLY A 123 -12.23 6.19 -18.98
C GLY A 123 -11.23 5.04 -18.84
N ASN A 124 -11.20 4.34 -17.70
CA ASN A 124 -10.30 3.19 -17.54
C ASN A 124 -10.75 1.96 -18.34
N SER A 125 -9.79 1.12 -18.75
CA SER A 125 -10.05 -0.23 -19.27
C SER A 125 -9.06 -1.25 -18.72
N ILE A 126 -9.48 -2.52 -18.72
CA ILE A 126 -8.64 -3.66 -18.38
C ILE A 126 -8.77 -4.67 -19.53
N ASP A 127 -7.75 -4.76 -20.38
CA ASP A 127 -7.80 -5.45 -21.67
C ASP A 127 -6.97 -6.74 -21.65
N GLY A 128 -7.65 -7.89 -21.53
CA GLY A 128 -7.00 -9.19 -21.30
C GLY A 128 -7.63 -10.42 -21.95
N GLY A 129 -8.63 -10.28 -22.83
CA GLY A 129 -9.43 -11.43 -23.33
C GLY A 129 -9.20 -11.83 -24.80
N ALA A 130 -9.28 -10.87 -25.72
CA ALA A 130 -9.51 -11.14 -27.14
C ALA A 130 -8.49 -12.09 -27.81
N ARG A 131 -7.21 -12.03 -27.42
CA ARG A 131 -6.13 -12.83 -28.01
C ARG A 131 -6.28 -14.35 -27.80
N TRP A 132 -7.05 -14.75 -26.80
CA TRP A 132 -7.31 -16.17 -26.49
C TRP A 132 -8.57 -16.71 -27.15
N TRP A 133 -9.49 -15.88 -27.62
CA TRP A 133 -10.76 -16.36 -28.16
C TRP A 133 -10.56 -17.19 -29.43
N ASP A 134 -11.05 -18.42 -29.38
CA ASP A 134 -10.96 -19.45 -30.42
C ASP A 134 -12.30 -20.16 -30.64
N GLY A 135 -13.38 -19.60 -30.08
CA GLY A 135 -14.73 -20.19 -30.10
C GLY A 135 -14.94 -21.36 -29.14
N LEU A 136 -13.91 -21.83 -28.43
CA LEU A 136 -14.00 -23.02 -27.56
C LEU A 136 -14.14 -22.68 -26.08
N GLY A 137 -13.85 -21.44 -25.68
CA GLY A 137 -13.89 -21.04 -24.27
C GLY A 137 -12.99 -21.94 -23.42
N SER A 138 -13.50 -22.46 -22.30
CA SER A 138 -12.74 -23.37 -21.44
C SER A 138 -12.73 -24.84 -21.92
N ASN A 139 -13.41 -25.18 -23.03
CA ASN A 139 -13.49 -26.53 -23.57
C ASN A 139 -12.24 -26.88 -24.38
N VAL A 140 -11.11 -26.95 -23.68
CA VAL A 140 -9.80 -27.26 -24.25
C VAL A 140 -9.46 -28.74 -24.05
N SER A 141 -8.88 -29.34 -25.07
CA SER A 141 -8.36 -30.72 -25.04
C SER A 141 -6.93 -30.72 -25.58
N LYS A 142 -6.20 -31.82 -25.37
CA LYS A 142 -4.84 -31.96 -25.93
C LYS A 142 -4.87 -31.72 -27.44
N GLY A 143 -4.17 -30.69 -27.92
CA GLY A 143 -4.11 -30.31 -29.33
C GLY A 143 -5.34 -29.55 -29.87
N LYS A 144 -6.30 -29.17 -29.02
CA LYS A 144 -7.50 -28.42 -29.43
C LYS A 144 -7.81 -27.27 -28.47
N GLY A 145 -7.78 -26.06 -29.02
CA GLY A 145 -8.09 -24.82 -28.31
C GLY A 145 -6.91 -24.27 -27.51
N LYS A 146 -6.93 -22.96 -27.30
CA LYS A 146 -5.93 -22.21 -26.54
C LYS A 146 -6.22 -22.31 -25.05
N VAL A 147 -5.20 -22.53 -24.21
CA VAL A 147 -5.37 -22.42 -22.75
C VAL A 147 -5.58 -20.96 -22.38
N LYS A 148 -6.70 -20.66 -21.71
CA LYS A 148 -7.14 -19.29 -21.42
C LYS A 148 -7.00 -18.99 -19.93
N PRO A 149 -6.39 -17.86 -19.55
CA PRO A 149 -6.29 -17.51 -18.14
C PRO A 149 -7.66 -17.10 -17.60
N LYS A 150 -7.93 -17.45 -16.34
CA LYS A 150 -9.00 -16.80 -15.59
C LYS A 150 -8.71 -15.30 -15.51
N PHE A 151 -9.73 -14.47 -15.65
CA PHE A 151 -9.52 -13.02 -15.71
C PHE A 151 -9.24 -12.42 -14.33
N PHE A 152 -10.19 -12.52 -13.41
CA PHE A 152 -10.12 -11.88 -12.10
C PHE A 152 -10.36 -12.90 -10.99
N ALA A 153 -9.52 -12.86 -9.97
CA ALA A 153 -9.66 -13.64 -8.75
C ALA A 153 -9.85 -12.70 -7.55
N ALA A 154 -11.00 -12.80 -6.90
CA ALA A 154 -11.33 -12.07 -5.67
C ALA A 154 -11.66 -13.08 -4.56
N HIS A 155 -10.67 -13.88 -4.16
CA HIS A 155 -10.86 -14.89 -3.12
C HIS A 155 -10.59 -14.29 -1.74
N LYS A 156 -11.48 -14.53 -0.78
CA LYS A 156 -11.38 -14.07 0.62
C LYS A 156 -11.45 -12.55 0.80
N SER A 157 -12.26 -11.86 0.01
CA SER A 157 -12.76 -10.52 0.39
C SER A 157 -13.81 -10.71 1.48
N LEU A 158 -13.41 -10.56 2.74
CA LEU A 158 -14.35 -10.50 3.87
C LEU A 158 -14.96 -9.09 3.85
N VAL A 159 -16.25 -9.03 3.53
CA VAL A 159 -17.12 -7.87 3.73
C VAL A 159 -17.65 -7.92 5.16
#